data_AF-A0AAV5VR47-F1
#
_entry.id   AF-A0AAV5VR47-F1
#
_cell.length_a   1.000
_cell.length_b   1.000
_cell.length_c   1.000
_cell.angle_alpha   90.00
_cell.angle_beta   90.00
_cell.angle_gamma   90.00
#
_symmetry.space_group_name_H-M   'P 1'
#
loop_
_entity.id
_entity.type
_entity.pdbx_description
1 polymer ?
#
loop_
_entity_poly.entity_id
_entity_poly.type
_entity_poly.pdbx_seq_one_letter_code
_entity_poly.pdbx_strand_id
1 'polypeptide(L)' 'LKMRLIFVMALVSCALAIPLFSLRSRRDEVSAGGLHKNKTIVQDWMVQTFDHLNSSEVRTFRQKWWMNKAFGSAESANFL' A
#
# COMPACT_ATOMS: atom_id res chain seq x y z
N LEU A 1 22.16 47.60 -22.37
CA LEU A 1 21.61 47.38 -21.03
C LEU A 1 20.18 46.79 -21.07
N LYS A 2 19.94 45.70 -21.84
CA LYS A 2 18.57 45.21 -22.11
C LYS A 2 18.42 43.68 -22.09
N MET A 3 19.44 42.94 -21.63
CA MET A 3 19.44 41.47 -21.58
C MET A 3 19.73 40.88 -20.17
N ARG A 4 19.76 41.71 -19.12
CA ARG A 4 19.96 41.24 -17.74
C ARG A 4 18.70 41.25 -16.87
N LEU A 5 17.57 41.75 -17.38
CA LEU A 5 16.35 41.91 -16.59
C LEU A 5 15.37 40.71 -16.68
N ILE A 6 15.56 39.81 -17.65
CA ILE A 6 14.68 38.64 -17.83
C ILE A 6 15.08 37.48 -16.89
N PHE A 7 16.35 37.41 -16.48
CA PHE A 7 16.83 36.31 -15.63
C PHE A 7 16.49 36.45 -14.14
N VAL A 8 16.13 37.64 -13.67
CA VAL A 8 15.80 37.86 -12.24
C VAL A 8 14.32 37.57 -11.95
N MET A 9 13.44 37.66 -12.94
CA MET A 9 12.00 37.37 -12.77
C MET A 9 11.68 35.87 -12.71
N ALA A 10 12.55 34.99 -13.22
CA ALA A 10 12.33 33.54 -13.19
C ALA A 10 12.68 32.87 -11.85
N LEU A 11 13.42 33.55 -10.97
CA LEU A 11 13.79 33.00 -9.65
C LEU A 11 12.81 33.38 -8.53
N VAL A 12 11.94 34.37 -8.74
CA VAL A 12 10.97 34.82 -7.72
C VAL A 12 9.62 34.07 -7.82
N SER A 13 9.32 33.40 -8.94
CA SER A 13 8.07 32.63 -9.06
C SER A 13 8.14 31.24 -8.42
N CYS A 14 9.33 30.71 -8.12
CA CYS A 14 9.49 29.36 -7.58
C CYS A 14 9.37 29.29 -6.04
N ALA A 15 9.30 30.44 -5.35
CA ALA A 15 9.25 30.52 -3.89
C ALA A 15 7.83 30.77 -3.32
N LEU A 16 6.81 30.96 -4.16
CA LEU A 16 5.41 31.14 -3.73
C LEU A 16 4.52 29.91 -3.98
N ALA A 17 5.06 28.85 -4.57
CA ALA A 17 4.44 27.53 -4.58
C ALA A 17 4.97 26.69 -3.41
N ILE A 18 4.91 27.24 -2.19
CA ILE A 18 4.89 26.39 -1.00
C ILE A 18 3.62 25.55 -1.17
N PRO A 19 3.72 24.22 -1.30
CA PRO A 19 2.53 23.41 -1.42
C PRO A 19 1.68 23.70 -0.19
N LEU A 20 0.44 24.09 -0.44
CA LEU A 20 -0.68 24.20 0.50
C LEU A 20 -1.05 22.80 1.02
N PHE A 21 -0.03 22.05 1.43
CA PHE A 21 0.00 20.62 1.72
C PHE A 21 0.93 20.36 2.91
N SER A 22 1.00 21.34 3.83
CA SER A 22 1.59 21.17 5.16
C SER A 22 0.60 21.53 6.27
N LEU A 23 -0.67 21.18 6.08
CA LEU A 23 -1.54 20.77 7.18
C LEU A 23 -1.64 19.26 7.12
N ARG A 24 -0.50 18.60 7.33
CA ARG A 24 -0.46 17.20 7.71
C ARG A 24 -1.22 17.07 9.03
N SER A 25 -2.46 16.62 8.90
CA SER A 25 -3.27 15.90 9.87
C SER A 25 -2.58 15.70 11.23
N ARG A 26 -2.89 16.56 12.20
CA ARG A 26 -3.04 16.15 13.59
C ARG A 26 -4.52 16.15 13.92
N ARG A 27 -5.23 15.13 13.42
CA ARG A 27 -6.15 14.48 14.35
C ARG A 27 -5.24 13.69 15.26
N ASP A 28 -5.00 14.25 16.44
CA ASP A 28 -4.59 13.46 17.58
C ASP A 28 -5.67 12.38 17.69
N GLU A 29 -5.35 11.18 17.21
CA GLU A 29 -6.12 10.00 17.58
C GLU A 29 -5.97 9.93 19.10
N VAL A 30 -7.02 10.36 19.78
CA VAL A 30 -7.34 9.95 21.13
C VAL A 30 -7.08 8.45 21.14
N SER A 31 -6.00 8.05 21.82
CA SER A 31 -5.64 6.65 22.06
C SER A 31 -6.70 6.06 22.99
N ALA A 32 -7.90 5.88 22.44
CA ALA A 32 -9.01 5.19 23.04
C ALA A 32 -8.67 3.70 23.02
N GLY A 33 -8.16 3.20 24.15
CA GLY A 33 -8.15 1.78 24.49
C GLY A 33 -7.22 0.92 23.64
N GLY A 34 -6.35 0.16 24.30
CA GLY A 34 -5.46 -0.78 23.65
C GLY A 34 -6.20 -1.75 22.71
N LEU A 35 -6.10 -1.50 21.41
CA LEU A 35 -6.39 -2.52 20.41
C LEU A 35 -5.15 -3.41 20.38
N HIS A 36 -5.21 -4.56 21.05
CA HIS A 36 -4.32 -5.67 20.77
C HIS A 36 -4.49 -6.00 19.27
N LYS A 37 -3.68 -5.37 18.40
CA LYS A 37 -3.64 -5.70 16.98
C LYS A 37 -3.23 -7.16 16.93
N ASN A 38 -4.19 -8.05 16.81
CA ASN A 38 -3.96 -9.47 16.66
C ASN A 38 -3.33 -9.65 15.26
N LYS A 39 -2.02 -9.39 15.16
CA LYS A 39 -1.20 -9.32 13.93
C LYS A 39 -0.90 -10.72 13.39
N THR A 40 -1.86 -11.59 13.57
CA THR A 40 -1.71 -13.03 13.51
C THR A 40 -2.35 -13.55 12.23
N ILE A 41 -3.38 -12.86 11.74
CA ILE A 41 -3.95 -13.13 10.43
C ILE A 41 -3.12 -12.40 9.38
N VAL A 42 -2.52 -13.17 8.48
CA VAL A 42 -1.87 -12.67 7.27
C VAL A 42 -2.81 -12.90 6.09
N GLN A 43 -2.81 -11.95 5.16
CA GLN A 43 -3.61 -11.99 3.95
C GLN A 43 -2.68 -11.85 2.75
N ASP A 44 -2.92 -12.66 1.71
CA ASP A 44 -2.23 -12.53 0.44
C ASP A 44 -3.10 -13.04 -0.72
N TRP A 45 -2.54 -13.03 -1.92
CA TRP A 45 -3.18 -13.46 -3.14
C TRP A 45 -2.35 -14.56 -3.81
N MET A 46 -3.01 -15.57 -4.36
CA MET A 46 -2.39 -16.58 -5.21
C MET A 46 -3.01 -16.53 -6.61
N VAL A 47 -2.22 -16.85 -7.63
CA VAL A 47 -2.69 -16.95 -9.02
C VAL A 47 -3.12 -18.39 -9.27
N GLN A 48 -4.35 -18.59 -9.76
CA GLN A 48 -4.90 -19.89 -10.12
C GLN A 48 -5.35 -19.91 -11.57
N THR A 49 -5.33 -21.10 -12.19
CA THR A 49 -5.94 -21.29 -13.52
C THR A 49 -7.46 -21.13 -13.43
N PHE A 50 -8.06 -20.58 -14.48
CA PHE A 50 -9.51 -20.42 -14.54
C PHE A 50 -10.25 -21.76 -14.65
N ASP A 51 -9.63 -22.74 -15.32
CA ASP A 51 -10.18 -24.08 -15.53
C ASP A 51 -9.05 -25.12 -15.35
N HIS A 52 -9.26 -26.06 -14.43
CA HIS A 52 -8.30 -27.13 -14.11
C HIS A 52 -8.51 -28.39 -14.96
N LEU A 53 -9.64 -28.50 -15.64
CA LEU A 53 -10.02 -29.69 -16.41
C LEU A 53 -9.72 -29.53 -17.90
N ASN A 54 -9.49 -28.29 -18.36
CA ASN A 54 -9.07 -27.99 -19.72
C ASN A 54 -7.56 -27.72 -19.80
N SER A 55 -6.82 -28.64 -20.43
CA SER A 55 -5.35 -28.52 -20.58
C SER A 55 -4.90 -27.39 -21.51
N SER A 56 -5.82 -26.81 -22.30
CA SER A 56 -5.54 -25.67 -23.19
C SER A 56 -5.89 -24.32 -22.55
N GLU A 57 -6.35 -24.29 -21.29
CA GLU A 57 -6.63 -23.03 -20.59
C GLU A 57 -5.33 -22.27 -20.28
N VAL A 58 -5.34 -20.97 -20.56
CA VAL A 58 -4.19 -20.07 -20.32
C VAL A 58 -4.54 -18.89 -19.43
N ARG A 59 -5.84 -18.68 -19.16
CA ARG A 59 -6.31 -17.59 -18.32
C ARG A 59 -6.12 -17.93 -16.85
N THR A 60 -5.82 -16.90 -16.08
CA THR A 60 -5.63 -17.01 -14.64
C THR A 60 -6.43 -15.96 -13.90
N PHE A 61 -6.77 -16.22 -12.64
CA PHE A 61 -7.36 -15.24 -11.74
C PHE A 61 -6.62 -15.19 -10.40
N ARG A 62 -6.83 -14.11 -9.64
CA ARG A 62 -6.26 -13.95 -8.29
C ARG A 62 -7.25 -14.46 -7.26
N GLN A 63 -6.88 -15.52 -6.56
CA GLN A 63 -7.60 -16.04 -5.41
C GLN A 63 -7.02 -15.44 -4.12
N LYS A 64 -7.89 -14.87 -3.29
CA LYS A 64 -7.52 -14.32 -1.99
C LYS A 64 -7.43 -15.45 -0.97
N TRP A 65 -6.42 -15.41 -0.10
CA TRP A 65 -6.32 -16.34 1.03
C TRP A 65 -5.87 -15.61 2.30
N TRP A 66 -6.13 -16.28 3.43
CA TRP A 66 -5.76 -15.83 4.76
C TRP A 66 -5.10 -16.96 5.53
N MET A 67 -4.14 -16.65 6.39
CA MET A 67 -3.50 -17.63 7.28
C MET A 67 -3.37 -17.05 8.68
N ASN A 68 -3.72 -17.88 9.66
CA ASN A 68 -3.51 -17.56 11.06
C ASN A 68 -2.15 -18.09 11.53
N LYS A 69 -1.18 -17.18 11.67
CA LYS A 69 0.20 -17.48 12.12
C LYS A 69 0.33 -17.84 13.61
N ALA A 70 -0.71 -17.72 14.44
CA ALA A 70 -0.60 -18.07 15.86
C ALA A 70 -0.45 -19.58 16.04
N PHE A 71 -1.01 -20.35 15.12
CA PHE A 71 -1.13 -21.80 15.27
C PHE A 71 -0.45 -22.57 14.14
N GLY A 72 0.04 -21.87 13.11
CA GLY A 72 0.76 -22.48 11.99
C GLY A 72 2.28 -22.39 12.17
N SER A 73 2.97 -23.52 11.98
CA SER A 73 4.43 -23.60 11.79
C SER A 73 4.74 -24.38 10.50
N ALA A 74 5.97 -24.27 10.00
CA ALA A 74 6.41 -24.96 8.78
C ALA A 74 6.42 -26.51 8.94
N GLU A 75 6.46 -26.97 10.19
CA GLU A 75 6.53 -28.38 10.60
C GLU A 75 5.16 -28.93 11.03
N SER A 76 4.13 -28.10 11.07
CA SER A 76 2.78 -28.48 11.51
C SER A 76 1.86 -28.81 10.33
N ALA A 77 0.73 -29.44 10.62
CA ALA A 77 -0.29 -29.73 9.60
C ALA A 77 -0.96 -28.43 9.11
N ASN A 78 -1.30 -28.40 7.82
CA ASN A 78 -2.10 -27.33 7.24
C ASN A 78 -3.60 -27.58 7.46
N PHE A 79 -4.28 -26.59 8.01
CA PHE A 79 -5.75 -26.55 8.07
C PHE A 79 -6.23 -25.54 7.05
N LEU A 80 -6.85 -26.03 5.98
CA LEU A 80 -7.25 -25.29 4.79
C LEU A 80 -8.78 -25.21 4.69
#